data_AF-A0A960II97-F1
#
_entry.id   AF-A0A960II97-F1
#
_cell.length_a   1.000
_cell.length_b   1.000
_cell.length_c   1.000
_cell.angle_alpha   90.00
_cell.angle_beta   90.00
_cell.angle_gamma   90.00
#
_symmetry.space_group_name_H-M   'P 1'
#
loop_
_entity.id
_entity.type
_entity.pdbx_description
1 polymer ?
#
loop_
_entity_poly.entity_id
_entity_poly.type
_entity_poly.pdbx_seq_one_letter_code
_entity_poly.pdbx_strand_id
1 'polypeptide(L)'
;MKRATAVRHLVEMGDAATGLVDRGPALDAVPLTELWVTGDLLTPAEALDWGSVVLVLDLPPDELTWLTRDSTAEWLGAQLRLGKRPMAWSYRPAAWPVWNVRDRRLARFWTAGGGLDGAAIEALRDRRLDALAVVEPDDREWAAQLSIELEASRRHLRHVLDHIDDRDWRRAHKGLDESPEDHLWRAARAVADLLDALDAAEAQPDAG
;
A
#
# COMPACT_ATOMS: atom_id res chain seq x y z
N MET A 1 -3.00 6.13 19.57
CA MET A 1 -2.29 4.86 19.90
C MET A 1 -0.85 5.17 20.34
N LYS A 2 -0.30 4.45 21.34
CA LYS A 2 1.13 4.59 21.70
C LYS A 2 2.05 3.95 20.64
N ARG A 3 3.21 4.55 20.34
CA ARG A 3 4.22 3.99 19.41
C ARG A 3 4.58 2.53 19.71
N ALA A 4 4.81 2.17 20.96
CA ALA A 4 5.13 0.79 21.34
C ALA A 4 4.03 -0.20 20.92
N THR A 5 2.75 0.20 21.00
CA THR A 5 1.61 -0.60 20.53
C THR A 5 1.64 -0.74 19.01
N ALA A 6 1.93 0.34 18.28
CA ALA A 6 2.06 0.31 16.82
C ALA A 6 3.19 -0.61 16.36
N VAL A 7 4.38 -0.50 16.97
CA VAL A 7 5.52 -1.37 16.68
C VAL A 7 5.21 -2.83 16.99
N ARG A 8 4.52 -3.12 18.10
CA ARG A 8 4.05 -4.49 18.39
C ARG A 8 3.15 -5.03 17.28
N HIS A 9 2.25 -4.21 16.75
CA HIS A 9 1.41 -4.62 15.62
C HIS A 9 2.20 -4.88 14.33
N LEU A 10 3.30 -4.16 14.09
CA LEU A 10 4.21 -4.45 12.97
C LEU A 10 4.90 -5.81 13.15
N VAL A 11 5.38 -6.12 14.36
CA VAL A 11 5.99 -7.43 14.67
C VAL A 11 4.98 -8.55 14.45
N GLU A 12 3.78 -8.44 15.02
CA GLU A 12 2.72 -9.44 14.83
C GLU A 12 2.30 -9.58 13.36
N MET A 13 2.45 -8.52 12.54
CA MET A 13 2.19 -8.56 11.11
C MET A 13 3.29 -9.28 10.35
N GLY A 14 4.56 -8.99 10.67
CA GLY A 14 5.70 -9.69 10.10
C GLY A 14 5.71 -11.18 10.44
N ASP A 15 5.39 -11.55 11.68
CA ASP A 15 5.27 -12.96 12.08
C ASP A 15 4.15 -13.68 11.31
N ALA A 16 3.00 -13.03 11.14
CA ALA A 16 1.91 -13.56 10.34
C ALA A 16 2.28 -13.71 8.85
N ALA A 17 2.99 -12.72 8.29
CA ALA A 17 3.47 -12.73 6.92
C ALA A 17 4.48 -13.86 6.69
N THR A 18 5.45 -14.05 7.59
CA THR A 18 6.37 -15.20 7.56
C THR A 18 5.61 -16.52 7.56
N GLY A 19 4.66 -16.67 8.49
CA GLY A 19 3.85 -17.90 8.58
C GLY A 19 2.97 -18.16 7.35
N LEU A 20 2.59 -17.14 6.57
CA LEU A 20 1.88 -17.28 5.30
C LEU A 20 2.83 -17.73 4.19
N VAL A 21 3.99 -17.09 4.05
CA VAL A 21 5.00 -17.42 3.04
C VAL A 21 5.52 -18.85 3.24
N ASP A 22 5.78 -19.26 4.48
CA ASP A 22 6.24 -20.63 4.80
C ASP A 22 5.22 -21.71 4.40
N ARG A 23 3.93 -21.36 4.38
CA ARG A 23 2.83 -22.24 3.94
C ARG A 23 2.51 -22.09 2.45
N GLY A 24 3.11 -21.12 1.77
CA GLY A 24 2.86 -20.75 0.37
C GLY A 24 2.91 -21.91 -0.62
N PRO A 25 3.81 -22.91 -0.50
CA PRO A 25 3.81 -24.07 -1.40
C PRO A 25 2.52 -24.91 -1.38
N ALA A 26 1.70 -24.80 -0.32
CA ALA A 26 0.42 -25.48 -0.20
C ALA A 26 -0.79 -24.59 -0.57
N LEU A 27 -0.56 -23.31 -0.86
CA LEU A 27 -1.60 -22.27 -1.08
C LEU A 27 -1.49 -21.60 -2.46
N ASP A 28 -0.84 -22.23 -3.43
CA ASP A 28 -0.57 -21.65 -4.76
C ASP A 28 0.16 -20.30 -4.72
N ALA A 29 1.23 -20.23 -3.90
CA ALA A 29 2.13 -19.08 -3.68
C ALA A 29 1.44 -17.79 -3.16
N VAL A 30 1.93 -17.27 -2.04
CA VAL A 30 1.44 -16.00 -1.49
C VAL A 30 2.19 -14.86 -2.20
N PRO A 31 1.51 -13.93 -2.90
CA PRO A 31 2.19 -12.90 -3.69
C PRO A 31 2.82 -11.80 -2.83
N LEU A 32 2.79 -11.90 -1.50
CA LEU A 32 3.39 -10.90 -0.61
C LEU A 32 4.92 -10.97 -0.66
N THR A 33 5.56 -9.89 -1.10
CA THR A 33 7.03 -9.82 -1.21
C THR A 33 7.64 -9.00 -0.08
N GLU A 34 7.04 -7.87 0.30
CA GLU A 34 7.59 -6.96 1.31
C GLU A 34 6.51 -6.23 2.12
N LEU A 35 6.86 -5.82 3.33
CA LEU A 35 6.07 -4.91 4.16
C LEU A 35 6.89 -3.69 4.57
N TRP A 36 6.26 -2.54 4.42
CA TRP A 36 6.85 -1.23 4.66
C TRP A 36 5.99 -0.41 5.60
N VAL A 37 6.65 0.45 6.37
CA VAL A 37 6.01 1.42 7.26
C VAL A 37 6.16 2.84 6.69
N THR A 38 5.17 3.70 6.91
CA THR A 38 5.12 5.09 6.44
C THR A 38 4.47 6.00 7.51
N GLY A 39 4.42 7.30 7.24
CA GLY A 39 3.72 8.30 8.04
C GLY A 39 4.38 8.55 9.40
N ASP A 40 3.57 8.77 10.43
CA ASP A 40 4.03 9.22 11.75
C ASP A 40 5.00 8.24 12.45
N LEU A 41 5.00 6.96 12.05
CA LEU A 41 5.97 5.98 12.55
C LEU A 41 7.41 6.31 12.15
N LEU A 42 7.60 7.07 11.07
CA LEU A 42 8.88 7.61 10.60
C LEU A 42 9.15 9.04 11.09
N THR A 43 8.44 9.48 12.13
CA THR A 43 8.66 10.77 12.81
C THR A 43 9.02 10.54 14.29
N PRO A 44 9.49 11.56 15.03
CA PRO A 44 9.75 11.43 16.47
C PRO A 44 8.50 11.26 17.36
N ALA A 45 7.29 11.27 16.79
CA ALA A 45 6.02 11.24 17.52
C ALA A 45 5.91 10.03 18.47
N GLU A 46 5.48 10.30 19.71
CA GLU A 46 5.29 9.29 20.76
C GLU A 46 3.89 8.66 20.71
N ALA A 47 2.88 9.46 20.38
CA ALA A 47 1.52 9.04 20.13
C ALA A 47 1.19 9.24 18.65
N LEU A 48 0.47 8.27 18.11
CA LEU A 48 0.09 8.17 16.69
C LEU A 48 -1.43 8.08 16.63
N ASP A 49 -2.10 8.80 15.74
CA ASP A 49 -3.54 8.61 15.55
C ASP A 49 -3.82 7.22 14.95
N TRP A 50 -3.01 6.85 13.95
CA TRP A 50 -2.97 5.55 13.29
C TRP A 50 -1.53 5.23 12.86
N GLY A 51 -1.20 3.94 12.75
CA GLY A 51 -0.01 3.55 11.98
C GLY A 51 -0.36 3.41 10.50
N SER A 52 0.64 3.33 9.63
CA SER A 52 0.42 3.14 8.20
C SER A 52 1.45 2.18 7.61
N VAL A 53 0.97 1.24 6.81
CA VAL A 53 1.81 0.23 6.15
C VAL A 53 1.53 0.14 4.66
N VAL A 54 2.54 -0.23 3.89
CA VAL A 54 2.41 -0.56 2.46
C VAL A 54 2.77 -2.01 2.27
N LEU A 55 1.90 -2.75 1.58
CA LEU A 55 2.08 -4.15 1.25
C LEU A 55 2.49 -4.25 -0.20
N VAL A 56 3.69 -4.79 -0.45
CA VAL A 56 4.19 -4.99 -1.81
C VAL A 56 3.87 -6.40 -2.27
N LEU A 57 3.17 -6.52 -3.40
CA LEU A 57 2.65 -7.76 -3.93
C LEU A 57 3.18 -8.03 -5.33
N ASP A 58 3.54 -9.28 -5.61
CA ASP A 58 3.85 -9.77 -6.95
C ASP A 58 2.54 -10.05 -7.72
N LEU A 59 1.82 -8.97 -8.01
CA LEU A 59 0.64 -8.95 -8.87
C LEU A 59 0.85 -7.92 -10.00
N PRO A 60 0.17 -8.10 -11.14
CA PRO A 60 0.21 -7.16 -12.24
C PRO A 60 -0.18 -5.73 -11.81
N PRO A 61 0.54 -4.69 -12.26
CA PRO A 61 0.23 -3.31 -11.85
C PRO A 61 -1.17 -2.81 -12.20
N ASP A 62 -1.77 -3.34 -13.27
CA ASP A 62 -3.13 -3.05 -13.70
C ASP A 62 -4.21 -3.66 -12.77
N GLU A 63 -3.87 -4.69 -12.00
CA GLU A 63 -4.73 -5.26 -10.95
C GLU A 63 -4.58 -4.51 -9.61
N LEU A 64 -3.46 -3.80 -9.40
CA LEU A 64 -3.13 -3.07 -8.17
C LEU A 64 -2.97 -1.56 -8.37
N THR A 65 -3.76 -0.95 -9.25
CA THR A 65 -3.74 0.51 -9.40
C THR A 65 -4.21 1.20 -8.11
N TRP A 66 -3.87 2.47 -7.91
CA TRP A 66 -4.20 3.21 -6.69
C TRP A 66 -5.69 3.06 -6.31
N LEU A 67 -5.96 2.78 -5.02
CA LEU A 67 -7.28 2.51 -4.42
C LEU A 67 -8.07 1.30 -4.94
N THR A 68 -7.54 0.53 -5.90
CA THR A 68 -8.16 -0.69 -6.40
C THR A 68 -8.29 -1.72 -5.29
N ARG A 69 -9.38 -2.49 -5.31
CA ARG A 69 -9.58 -3.63 -4.41
C ARG A 69 -9.43 -4.91 -5.20
N ASP A 70 -8.24 -5.47 -5.14
CA ASP A 70 -7.98 -6.80 -5.66
C ASP A 70 -8.34 -7.85 -4.62
N SER A 71 -9.01 -8.92 -5.04
CA SER A 71 -9.49 -9.99 -4.16
C SER A 71 -8.35 -10.71 -3.41
N THR A 72 -7.20 -10.90 -4.07
CA THR A 72 -6.02 -11.55 -3.49
C THR A 72 -5.37 -10.64 -2.44
N ALA A 73 -5.24 -9.35 -2.76
CA ALA A 73 -4.74 -8.33 -1.85
C ALA A 73 -5.63 -8.17 -0.60
N GLU A 74 -6.96 -8.15 -0.77
CA GLU A 74 -7.92 -8.05 0.32
C GLU A 74 -7.91 -9.30 1.20
N TRP A 75 -7.85 -10.50 0.61
CA TRP A 75 -7.66 -11.74 1.36
C TRP A 75 -6.39 -11.69 2.22
N LEU A 76 -5.28 -11.23 1.65
CA LEU A 76 -4.03 -11.09 2.37
C LEU A 76 -4.14 -10.08 3.52
N GLY A 77 -4.79 -8.95 3.27
CA GLY A 77 -5.08 -7.95 4.30
C GLY A 77 -5.88 -8.52 5.48
N ALA A 78 -6.83 -9.41 5.20
CA ALA A 78 -7.58 -10.16 6.21
C ALA A 78 -6.69 -11.14 6.99
N GLN A 79 -5.80 -11.89 6.33
CA GLN A 79 -4.85 -12.79 7.00
C GLN A 79 -3.89 -12.02 7.92
N LEU A 80 -3.47 -10.83 7.50
CA LEU A 80 -2.64 -9.92 8.28
C LEU A 80 -3.45 -9.08 9.29
N ARG A 81 -4.76 -9.31 9.41
CA ARG A 81 -5.66 -8.68 10.38
C ARG A 81 -5.63 -7.14 10.33
N LEU A 82 -5.44 -6.56 9.14
CA LEU A 82 -5.29 -5.10 8.97
C LEU A 82 -6.54 -4.34 9.46
N GLY A 83 -7.73 -4.81 9.10
CA GLY A 83 -9.00 -4.22 9.57
C GLY A 83 -9.32 -4.45 11.06
N LYS A 84 -8.44 -5.10 11.83
CA LYS A 84 -8.58 -5.31 13.29
C LYS A 84 -7.56 -4.52 14.09
N ARG A 85 -6.74 -3.71 13.42
CA ARG A 85 -5.69 -2.88 14.03
C ARG A 85 -5.92 -1.42 13.65
N PRO A 86 -5.50 -0.45 14.47
CA PRO A 86 -5.50 0.97 14.11
C PRO A 86 -4.36 1.28 13.12
N MET A 87 -4.41 0.63 11.96
CA MET A 87 -3.45 0.73 10.88
C MET A 87 -4.21 1.10 9.61
N ALA A 88 -3.78 2.15 8.94
CA ALA A 88 -4.08 2.36 7.53
C ALA A 88 -3.15 1.48 6.69
N TRP A 89 -3.61 1.08 5.51
CA TRP A 89 -2.76 0.35 4.56
C TRP A 89 -3.03 0.75 3.12
N SER A 90 -2.10 0.39 2.25
CA SER A 90 -2.29 0.37 0.80
C SER A 90 -1.52 -0.81 0.21
N TYR A 91 -1.96 -1.24 -0.96
CA TYR A 91 -1.29 -2.26 -1.74
C TYR A 91 -0.42 -1.61 -2.82
N ARG A 92 0.64 -2.31 -3.20
CA ARG A 92 1.58 -1.85 -4.22
C ARG A 92 2.05 -3.03 -5.05
N PRO A 93 2.04 -2.96 -6.39
CA PRO A 93 2.68 -3.98 -7.20
C PRO A 93 4.20 -3.91 -7.08
N ALA A 94 4.87 -5.06 -7.03
CA ALA A 94 6.33 -5.16 -6.91
C ALA A 94 7.08 -4.55 -8.11
N ALA A 95 6.41 -4.43 -9.26
CA ALA A 95 6.96 -3.79 -10.44
C ALA A 95 7.06 -2.25 -10.35
N TRP A 96 6.49 -1.63 -9.31
CA TRP A 96 6.55 -0.20 -9.09
C TRP A 96 7.35 0.16 -7.82
N PRO A 97 7.94 1.37 -7.75
CA PRO A 97 8.57 1.86 -6.53
C PRO A 97 7.59 1.82 -5.35
N VAL A 98 8.05 1.56 -4.12
CA VAL A 98 7.15 1.33 -2.98
C VAL A 98 6.33 2.55 -2.55
N TRP A 99 6.86 3.75 -2.81
CA TRP A 99 6.14 5.01 -2.59
C TRP A 99 4.99 5.18 -3.58
N ASN A 100 4.03 6.02 -3.22
CA ASN A 100 2.84 6.30 -4.01
C ASN A 100 2.42 7.78 -3.84
N VAL A 101 1.26 8.14 -4.39
CA VAL A 101 0.72 9.50 -4.33
C VAL A 101 0.50 10.01 -2.89
N ARG A 102 0.19 9.11 -1.95
CA ARG A 102 -0.02 9.41 -0.52
C ARG A 102 1.25 9.26 0.32
N ASP A 103 2.01 8.20 0.07
CA ASP A 103 3.12 7.77 0.91
C ASP A 103 4.45 7.96 0.19
N ARG A 104 5.20 9.02 0.52
CA ARG A 104 6.52 9.32 -0.10
C ARG A 104 7.72 8.75 0.65
N ARG A 105 7.64 8.63 1.98
CA ARG A 105 8.74 8.20 2.86
C ARG A 105 8.43 6.86 3.47
N LEU A 106 9.25 5.84 3.19
CA LEU A 106 8.96 4.47 3.63
C LEU A 106 10.21 3.79 4.17
N ALA A 107 10.04 2.94 5.19
CA ALA A 107 11.09 2.05 5.66
C ALA A 107 10.59 0.60 5.68
N ARG A 108 11.39 -0.31 5.14
CA ARG A 108 11.05 -1.74 5.11
C ARG A 108 11.28 -2.35 6.49
N PHE A 109 10.37 -3.23 6.91
CA PHE A 109 10.52 -3.95 8.18
C PHE A 109 10.34 -5.46 8.04
N TRP A 110 9.96 -5.94 6.86
CA TRP A 110 9.83 -7.37 6.59
C TRP A 110 9.98 -7.67 5.08
N THR A 111 10.51 -8.85 4.75
CA THR A 111 10.58 -9.40 3.38
C THR A 111 10.22 -10.88 3.36
N ALA A 112 9.70 -11.39 2.25
CA ALA A 112 9.40 -12.81 2.08
C ALA A 112 10.65 -13.70 2.19
N GLY A 113 11.80 -13.24 1.69
CA GLY A 113 13.05 -14.00 1.73
C GLY A 113 13.84 -13.89 3.04
N GLY A 114 13.64 -12.83 3.82
CA GLY A 114 14.43 -12.53 5.02
C GLY A 114 13.62 -12.50 6.33
N GLY A 115 12.30 -12.56 6.25
CA GLY A 115 11.42 -12.40 7.41
C GLY A 115 11.47 -10.98 7.99
N LEU A 116 11.26 -10.89 9.30
CA LEU A 116 11.22 -9.63 10.04
C LEU A 116 12.62 -9.02 10.21
N ASP A 117 12.76 -7.74 9.88
CA ASP A 117 13.98 -6.98 10.14
C ASP A 117 14.00 -6.46 11.58
N GLY A 118 14.69 -7.20 12.45
CA GLY A 118 14.83 -6.84 13.86
C GLY A 118 15.51 -5.49 14.07
N ALA A 119 16.47 -5.10 13.23
CA ALA A 119 17.16 -3.82 13.36
C ALA A 119 16.21 -2.65 13.05
N ALA A 120 15.39 -2.78 12.01
CA ALA A 120 14.36 -1.80 11.68
C ALA A 120 13.31 -1.67 12.80
N ILE A 121 12.86 -2.79 13.37
CA ILE A 121 11.90 -2.79 14.49
C ILE A 121 12.46 -2.10 15.73
N GLU A 122 13.71 -2.38 16.12
CA GLU A 122 14.34 -1.69 17.25
C GLU A 122 14.54 -0.20 16.97
N ALA A 123 14.97 0.17 15.76
CA ALA A 123 15.11 1.57 15.36
C ALA A 123 13.77 2.33 15.44
N LEU A 124 12.66 1.71 14.98
CA LEU A 124 11.31 2.27 15.11
C LEU A 124 10.87 2.40 16.57
N ARG A 125 11.24 1.44 17.43
CA ARG A 125 10.91 1.45 18.86
C ARG A 125 11.65 2.58 19.59
N ASP A 126 12.95 2.70 19.35
CA ASP A 126 13.83 3.68 20.00
C ASP A 126 13.74 5.08 19.38
N ARG A 127 13.06 5.23 18.24
CA ARG A 127 13.01 6.45 17.42
C ARG A 127 14.37 6.86 16.86
N ARG A 128 15.22 5.87 16.56
CA ARG A 128 16.50 6.06 15.85
C ARG A 128 16.26 6.08 14.34
N LEU A 129 15.57 7.12 13.87
CA LEU A 129 15.11 7.23 12.48
C LEU A 129 16.25 7.30 11.46
N ASP A 130 17.40 7.81 11.89
CA ASP A 130 18.67 7.83 11.17
C ASP A 130 19.25 6.43 10.91
N ALA A 131 18.86 5.43 11.71
CA ALA A 131 19.23 4.05 11.51
C ALA A 131 18.28 3.27 10.59
N LEU A 132 17.21 3.90 10.09
CA LEU A 132 16.29 3.30 9.13
C LEU A 132 16.75 3.58 7.71
N ALA A 133 16.74 2.56 6.86
CA ALA A 133 16.89 2.71 5.42
C ALA A 133 15.58 3.27 4.83
N VAL A 134 15.37 4.58 5.00
CA VAL A 134 14.21 5.29 4.44
C VAL A 134 14.44 5.51 2.95
N VAL A 135 13.47 5.11 2.14
CA VAL A 135 13.38 5.46 0.72
C VAL A 135 12.42 6.62 0.53
N GLU A 136 12.80 7.56 -0.33
CA GLU A 136 12.03 8.75 -0.67
C GLU A 136 12.40 9.18 -2.10
N PRO A 137 11.42 9.41 -3.00
CA PRO A 137 11.71 9.87 -4.35
C PRO A 137 12.03 11.35 -4.37
N ASP A 138 12.88 11.75 -5.31
CA ASP A 138 12.93 13.15 -5.72
C ASP A 138 11.64 13.53 -6.48
N ASP A 139 11.40 14.84 -6.65
CA ASP A 139 10.16 15.32 -7.24
C ASP A 139 9.99 14.92 -8.71
N ARG A 140 11.09 14.77 -9.44
CA ARG A 140 11.06 14.35 -10.85
C ARG A 140 10.73 12.87 -10.97
N GLU A 141 11.38 12.03 -10.18
CA GLU A 141 11.10 10.59 -10.09
C GLU A 141 9.64 10.38 -9.68
N TRP A 142 9.18 11.12 -8.67
CA TRP A 142 7.81 11.06 -8.18
C TRP A 142 6.80 11.41 -9.28
N ALA A 143 6.95 12.56 -9.94
CA ALA A 143 6.06 12.98 -11.01
C ALA A 143 6.07 12.03 -12.22
N ALA A 144 7.24 11.51 -12.59
CA ALA A 144 7.38 10.54 -13.68
C ALA A 144 6.60 9.25 -13.39
N GLN A 145 6.72 8.73 -12.17
CA GLN A 145 5.99 7.52 -11.77
C GLN A 145 4.49 7.77 -11.61
N LEU A 146 4.07 8.91 -11.05
CA LEU A 146 2.64 9.25 -10.97
C LEU A 146 2.00 9.33 -12.36
N SER A 147 2.74 9.78 -13.37
CA SER A 147 2.26 9.78 -14.77
C SER A 147 2.02 8.35 -15.30
N ILE A 148 2.90 7.40 -14.97
CA ILE A 148 2.74 5.98 -15.31
C ILE A 148 1.50 5.39 -14.61
N GLU A 149 1.37 5.68 -13.31
CA GLU A 149 0.23 5.21 -12.51
C GLU A 149 -1.09 5.80 -12.99
N LEU A 150 -1.11 7.07 -13.39
CA LEU A 150 -2.30 7.73 -13.93
C LEU A 150 -2.78 7.03 -15.21
N GLU A 151 -1.87 6.62 -16.09
CA GLU A 151 -2.24 5.87 -17.28
C GLU A 151 -2.88 4.52 -16.91
N ALA A 152 -2.29 3.80 -15.96
CA ALA A 152 -2.82 2.53 -15.45
C ALA A 152 -4.20 2.73 -14.81
N SER A 153 -4.37 3.71 -13.91
CA SER A 153 -5.64 4.02 -13.27
C SER A 153 -6.71 4.49 -14.26
N ARG A 154 -6.34 5.21 -15.34
CA ARG A 154 -7.28 5.55 -16.44
C ARG A 154 -7.71 4.34 -17.24
N ARG A 155 -6.83 3.36 -17.45
CA ARG A 155 -7.20 2.08 -18.07
C ARG A 155 -8.15 1.29 -17.17
N HIS A 156 -7.87 1.23 -15.87
CA HIS A 156 -8.74 0.57 -14.89
C HIS A 156 -10.11 1.25 -14.80
N LEU A 157 -10.18 2.58 -14.72
CA LEU A 157 -11.44 3.33 -14.71
C LEU A 157 -12.27 3.05 -15.97
N ARG A 158 -11.65 3.04 -17.16
CA ARG A 158 -12.36 2.67 -18.41
C ARG A 158 -12.90 1.26 -18.35
N HIS A 159 -12.10 0.31 -17.88
CA HIS A 159 -12.55 -1.07 -17.69
C HIS A 159 -13.77 -1.15 -16.77
N VAL A 160 -13.77 -0.46 -15.63
CA VAL A 160 -14.92 -0.41 -14.72
C VAL A 160 -16.14 0.21 -15.41
N LEU A 161 -15.97 1.33 -16.12
CA LEU A 161 -17.06 1.99 -16.85
C LEU A 161 -17.66 1.09 -17.94
N ASP A 162 -16.84 0.30 -18.64
CA ASP A 162 -17.29 -0.62 -19.69
C ASP A 162 -18.12 -1.80 -19.13
N HIS A 163 -17.96 -2.14 -17.85
CA HIS A 163 -18.57 -3.32 -17.22
C HIS A 163 -19.56 -3.01 -16.10
N ILE A 164 -19.68 -1.74 -15.66
CA ILE A 164 -20.50 -1.37 -14.49
C ILE A 164 -21.99 -1.73 -14.65
N ASP A 165 -22.47 -1.80 -15.89
CA ASP A 165 -23.84 -2.17 -16.26
C ASP A 165 -23.99 -3.67 -16.58
N ASP A 166 -22.89 -4.42 -16.68
CA ASP A 166 -22.90 -5.86 -16.93
C ASP A 166 -23.41 -6.62 -15.70
N ARG A 167 -24.45 -7.43 -15.89
CA ARG A 167 -25.11 -8.15 -14.79
C ARG A 167 -24.22 -9.18 -14.11
N ASP A 168 -23.39 -9.89 -14.87
CA ASP A 168 -22.50 -10.92 -14.35
C ASP A 168 -21.30 -10.29 -13.65
N TRP A 169 -20.75 -9.20 -14.21
CA TRP A 169 -19.73 -8.40 -13.55
C TRP A 169 -20.24 -7.84 -12.21
N ARG A 170 -21.42 -7.22 -12.19
CA ARG A 170 -22.04 -6.70 -10.96
C ARG A 170 -22.31 -7.78 -9.93
N ARG A 171 -22.63 -9.01 -10.35
CA ARG A 171 -22.82 -10.14 -9.43
C ARG A 171 -21.49 -10.59 -8.84
N ALA A 172 -20.42 -10.62 -9.63
CA ALA A 172 -19.09 -11.00 -9.16
C ALA A 172 -18.47 -9.95 -8.22
N HIS A 173 -18.81 -8.67 -8.41
CA HIS A 173 -18.29 -7.53 -7.65
C HIS A 173 -19.30 -7.00 -6.61
N LYS A 174 -20.08 -7.91 -6.04
CA LYS A 174 -21.00 -7.62 -4.94
C LYS A 174 -20.64 -8.47 -3.73
N GLY A 175 -20.02 -7.84 -2.75
CA GLY A 175 -19.66 -8.44 -1.46
C GLY A 175 -20.61 -8.04 -0.33
N LEU A 176 -20.37 -8.54 0.89
CA LEU A 176 -21.14 -8.17 2.08
C LEU A 176 -21.07 -6.66 2.40
N ASP A 177 -19.93 -6.03 2.11
CA ASP A 177 -19.65 -4.60 2.32
C ASP A 177 -19.15 -3.90 1.03
N GLU A 178 -19.38 -4.51 -0.14
CA GLU A 178 -18.90 -4.02 -1.42
C GLU A 178 -20.03 -3.93 -2.43
N SER A 179 -20.18 -2.74 -3.01
CA SER A 179 -21.07 -2.47 -4.12
C SER A 179 -20.28 -2.26 -5.41
N PRO A 180 -20.85 -2.63 -6.57
CA PRO A 180 -20.32 -2.24 -7.88
C PRO A 180 -19.98 -0.74 -7.97
N GLU A 181 -20.79 0.10 -7.34
CA GLU A 181 -20.61 1.54 -7.27
C GLU A 181 -19.34 1.95 -6.50
N ASP A 182 -18.90 1.16 -5.52
CA ASP A 182 -17.64 1.40 -4.80
C ASP A 182 -16.42 1.23 -5.70
N HIS A 183 -16.45 0.29 -6.65
CA HIS A 183 -15.37 0.13 -7.63
C HIS A 183 -15.25 1.35 -8.54
N LEU A 184 -16.39 1.89 -8.99
CA LEU A 184 -16.41 3.11 -9.78
C LEU A 184 -15.89 4.31 -8.98
N TRP A 185 -16.38 4.49 -7.74
CA TRP A 185 -15.93 5.58 -6.88
C TRP A 185 -14.42 5.51 -6.62
N ARG A 186 -13.88 4.32 -6.33
CA ARG A 186 -12.43 4.11 -6.10
C ARG A 186 -11.61 4.43 -7.34
N ALA A 187 -11.99 3.90 -8.50
CA ALA A 187 -11.27 4.14 -9.75
C ALA A 187 -11.29 5.63 -10.13
N ALA A 188 -12.43 6.30 -9.99
CA ALA A 188 -12.53 7.73 -10.24
C ALA A 188 -11.71 8.55 -9.23
N ARG A 189 -11.77 8.19 -7.95
CA ARG A 189 -10.98 8.85 -6.89
C ARG A 189 -9.49 8.69 -7.12
N ALA A 190 -9.05 7.52 -7.56
CA ALA A 190 -7.65 7.24 -7.85
C ALA A 190 -7.10 8.15 -8.96
N VAL A 191 -7.86 8.29 -10.05
CA VAL A 191 -7.51 9.20 -11.15
C VAL A 191 -7.48 10.65 -10.67
N ALA A 192 -8.44 11.07 -9.85
CA ALA A 192 -8.46 12.42 -9.29
C ALA A 192 -7.26 12.71 -8.37
N ASP A 193 -6.94 11.81 -7.44
CA ASP A 193 -5.78 11.96 -6.53
C ASP A 193 -4.47 12.12 -7.32
N LEU A 194 -4.28 11.34 -8.38
CA LEU A 194 -3.08 11.38 -9.23
C LEU A 194 -3.00 12.67 -10.06
N LEU A 195 -4.12 13.16 -10.58
CA LEU A 195 -4.17 14.44 -11.29
C LEU A 195 -3.87 15.61 -10.36
N ASP A 196 -4.54 15.68 -9.21
CA ASP A 196 -4.34 16.74 -8.21
C ASP A 196 -2.86 16.80 -7.77
N ALA A 197 -2.24 15.63 -7.61
CA ALA A 197 -0.84 15.52 -7.24
C ALA A 197 0.13 16.00 -8.34
N LEU A 198 -0.14 15.66 -9.60
CA LEU A 198 0.66 16.11 -10.75
C LEU A 198 0.50 17.63 -10.97
N ASP A 199 -0.72 18.15 -10.90
CA ASP A 199 -0.99 19.59 -11.01
C ASP A 199 -0.27 20.36 -9.90
N ALA A 200 -0.23 19.82 -8.68
CA ALA A 200 0.49 20.40 -7.56
C ALA A 200 2.02 20.37 -7.72
N ALA A 201 2.56 19.37 -8.43
CA ALA A 201 3.98 19.29 -8.75
C ALA A 201 4.37 20.33 -9.81
N GLU A 202 3.55 20.49 -10.85
CA GLU A 202 3.77 21.49 -11.90
C GLU A 202 3.65 22.93 -11.38
N ALA A 203 2.76 23.15 -10.41
CA ALA A 203 2.54 24.45 -9.79
C ALA A 203 3.66 24.89 -8.82
N GLN A 204 4.60 24.01 -8.47
CA GLN A 204 5.78 24.36 -7.69
C GLN A 204 6.93 24.67 -8.67
N PRO A 205 7.16 25.94 -9.03
CA PRO A 205 8.34 26.27 -9.82
C PRO A 205 9.57 25.98 -8.96
N ASP A 206 10.57 25.31 -9.56
CA ASP A 206 11.88 25.03 -8.97
C ASP A 206 12.28 26.11 -7.96
N ALA A 207 12.32 25.75 -6.67
CA ALA A 207 13.01 26.55 -5.67
C ALA A 207 14.52 26.40 -5.92
N GLY A 208 14.98 27.03 -7.00
CA GLY A 208 16.39 27.20 -7.35
C GLY A 208 17.03 28.36 -6.59
#